data_AF-A0A4Q7DFB8-F1
#
_entry.id   AF-A0A4Q7DFB8-F1
#
_cell.length_a   1.000
_cell.length_b   1.000
_cell.length_c   1.000
_cell.angle_alpha   90.00
_cell.angle_beta   90.00
_cell.angle_gamma   90.00
#
_symmetry.space_group_name_H-M   'P 1'
#
loop_
_entity.id
_entity.type
_entity.pdbx_description
1 polymer ?
#
loop_
_entity_poly.entity_id
_entity_poly.type
_entity_poly.pdbx_seq_one_letter_code
_entity_poly.pdbx_strand_id
1 'polypeptide(L)' 'MKKVRLSDHDLKALENLFLKHFLLEDELWLFGSRTDLTKKGGDIDLCIETHAKTVDEAIKRKTDFV' A
#
# COMPACT_ATOMS: atom_id res chain seq x y z
N MET A 1 9.17 16.50 8.41
CA MET A 1 8.14 17.00 7.47
C MET A 1 7.38 15.81 6.90
N LYS A 2 6.05 15.86 6.89
CA LYS A 2 5.23 14.80 6.28
C LYS A 2 5.35 14.91 4.75
N LYS A 3 5.68 13.80 4.08
CA LYS A 3 5.89 13.76 2.62
C LYS A 3 4.66 13.35 1.83
N VAL A 4 3.57 12.99 2.53
CA VAL A 4 2.33 12.45 1.93
C VAL A 4 1.10 12.98 2.67
N ARG A 5 -0.03 13.07 1.97
CA ARG A 5 -1.33 13.52 2.48
C ARG A 5 -2.15 12.35 3.05
N LEU A 6 -1.58 11.65 4.03
CA LEU A 6 -2.24 10.60 4.81
C LEU A 6 -2.08 10.89 6.30
N SER A 7 -3.08 10.53 7.11
CA SER A 7 -2.93 10.63 8.57
C SER A 7 -1.97 9.55 9.08
N ASP A 8 -1.45 9.72 10.30
CA ASP A 8 -0.57 8.69 10.89
C ASP A 8 -1.34 7.40 11.16
N HIS A 9 -2.64 7.54 11.47
CA HIS A 9 -3.58 6.42 11.57
C HIS A 9 -3.68 5.65 10.24
N ASP A 10 -3.86 6.35 9.11
CA ASP A 10 -3.98 5.70 7.80
C ASP A 10 -2.68 4.99 7.41
N LEU A 11 -1.54 5.63 7.65
CA LEU A 11 -0.23 5.02 7.40
C LEU A 11 -0.05 3.75 8.23
N LYS A 12 -0.43 3.77 9.52
CA LYS A 12 -0.34 2.60 10.38
C LYS A 12 -1.31 1.49 9.97
N ALA A 13 -2.53 1.85 9.55
CA ALA A 13 -3.49 0.89 9.03
C ALA A 13 -2.97 0.19 7.77
N LEU A 14 -2.41 0.95 6.83
CA LEU A 14 -1.80 0.42 5.61
C LEU A 14 -0.62 -0.51 5.91
N GLU A 15 0.28 -0.10 6.81
CA GLU A 15 1.42 -0.93 7.24
C GLU A 15 0.95 -2.25 7.86
N ASN A 16 -0.03 -2.20 8.77
CA ASN A 16 -0.55 -3.39 9.43
C ASN A 16 -1.27 -4.34 8.47
N LEU A 17 -2.07 -3.80 7.53
CA LEU A 17 -2.72 -4.60 6.49
C LEU A 17 -1.68 -5.25 5.59
N PHE A 18 -0.64 -4.51 5.21
CA PHE A 18 0.42 -5.04 4.36
C PHE A 18 1.14 -6.21 5.03
N LEU A 19 1.62 -6.02 6.26
CA LEU A 19 2.32 -7.05 7.03
C LEU A 19 1.44 -8.28 7.34
N LYS A 20 0.12 -8.12 7.34
CA LYS A 20 -0.82 -9.22 7.58
C LYS A 20 -1.00 -10.11 6.35
N HIS A 21 -0.94 -9.54 5.15
CA HIS A 21 -1.35 -10.22 3.91
C HIS A 21 -0.17 -10.53 2.96
N PHE A 22 0.95 -9.81 3.07
CA PHE A 22 2.11 -9.94 2.21
C PHE A 22 3.32 -10.52 2.94
N LEU A 23 4.36 -10.86 2.18
CA LEU A 23 5.60 -11.44 2.71
C LEU A 23 6.50 -10.35 3.30
N LEU A 24 7.46 -10.75 4.14
CA LEU A 24 8.41 -9.80 4.75
C LEU A 24 9.36 -9.18 3.72
N GLU A 25 9.61 -9.89 2.62
CA GLU A 25 10.43 -9.42 1.52
C GLU A 25 9.66 -8.58 0.50
N ASP A 26 8.32 -8.51 0.61
CA ASP A 26 7.50 -7.69 -0.28
C ASP A 26 7.65 -6.20 0.04
N GLU A 27 7.43 -5.36 -0.97
CA GLU A 27 7.54 -3.91 -0.84
C GLU A 27 6.21 -3.22 -1.14
N LEU A 28 5.85 -2.24 -0.30
CA LEU A 28 4.68 -1.38 -0.47
C LEU A 28 5.10 0.03 -0.88
N TRP A 29 4.62 0.45 -2.05
CA TRP A 29 4.87 1.77 -2.61
C TRP A 29 3.60 2.60 -2.62
N LEU A 30 3.64 3.77 -1.98
CA LEU A 30 2.59 4.80 -2.09
C LEU A 30 2.96 5.78 -3.20
N PHE A 31 2.08 5.95 -4.18
CA PHE A 31 2.28 6.87 -5.28
C PHE A 31 1.02 7.69 -5.57
N GLY A 32 1.00 8.37 -6.71
CA GLY A 32 -0.18 9.06 -7.20
C GLY A 32 -0.53 10.32 -6.43
N SER A 33 -1.83 10.63 -6.34
CA SER A 33 -2.28 11.98 -5.94
C SER A 33 -1.96 12.34 -4.48
N ARG A 34 -1.78 11.33 -3.61
CA ARG A 34 -1.56 11.51 -2.17
C ARG A 34 -0.11 11.76 -1.80
N THR A 35 0.85 11.60 -2.71
CA THR A 35 2.25 12.01 -2.49
C THR A 35 2.50 13.48 -2.84
N ASP A 36 1.60 14.10 -3.60
CA ASP A 36 1.63 15.54 -3.89
C ASP A 36 0.87 16.32 -2.81
N LEU A 37 1.60 17.13 -2.02
CA LEU A 37 1.03 17.92 -0.93
C LEU A 37 0.15 19.09 -1.42
N THR A 38 0.24 19.47 -2.68
CA THR A 38 -0.49 20.62 -3.26
C THR A 38 -1.87 20.28 -3.79
N LYS A 39 -2.12 18.98 -4.07
CA LYS A 39 -3.41 18.50 -4.57
C LYS A 39 -4.47 18.38 -3.47
N LYS A 40 -5.75 18.40 -3.87
CA LYS A 40 -6.91 18.20 -2.99
C LYS A 40 -7.70 16.97 -3.44
N GLY A 41 -8.29 16.26 -2.48
CA GLY A 41 -9.00 14.99 -2.75
C GLY A 41 -8.09 13.88 -3.28
N GLY A 42 -8.70 12.92 -3.98
CA GLY A 42 -8.04 11.79 -4.63
C GLY A 42 -8.02 10.50 -3.80
N ASP A 43 -7.91 9.37 -4.48
CA ASP A 43 -7.80 8.05 -3.87
C ASP A 43 -6.35 7.75 -3.43
N ILE A 44 -6.15 6.64 -2.72
CA ILE A 44 -4.83 6.17 -2.30
C ILE A 44 -4.33 5.17 -3.34
N ASP A 45 -3.33 5.57 -4.12
CA ASP A 45 -2.71 4.72 -5.13
C ASP A 45 -1.54 3.93 -4.51
N LEU A 46 -1.66 2.60 -4.51
CA LEU A 46 -0.67 1.69 -3.93
C LEU A 46 -0.15 0.71 -4.99
N CYS A 47 1.16 0.44 -4.96
CA CYS A 47 1.78 -0.62 -5.73
C CYS A 47 2.44 -1.58 -4.74
N ILE A 48 2.27 -2.88 -4.97
CA ILE A 48 2.90 -3.92 -4.16
C ILE A 48 3.80 -4.73 -5.07
N GLU A 49 5.10 -4.68 -4.80
CA GLU A 49 6.07 -5.58 -5.40
C GLU A 49 6.16 -6.82 -4.52
N THR A 50 5.78 -7.98 -5.06
CA THR A 50 5.67 -9.22 -4.29
C THR A 50 6.57 -10.32 -4.84
N HIS A 51 7.13 -11.11 -3.93
CA HIS A 51 7.93 -12.29 -4.17
C HIS A 51 7.08 -13.58 -4.17
N ALA A 52 5.76 -13.46 -4.24
CA ALA A 52 4.85 -14.59 -4.43
C ALA A 52 5.30 -15.47 -5.61
N LYS A 53 5.30 -16.79 -5.42
CA LYS A 53 5.89 -17.73 -6.40
C LYS A 53 4.98 -17.96 -7.60
N THR A 54 3.68 -17.72 -7.44
CA THR A 54 2.68 -17.92 -8.48
C THR A 54 1.75 -16.71 -8.58
N VAL A 55 1.16 -16.54 -9.76
CA VAL A 55 0.16 -15.50 -10.01
C VAL A 55 -1.07 -15.71 -9.12
N ASP A 56 -1.50 -16.94 -8.92
CA ASP A 56 -2.65 -17.26 -8.06
C ASP A 56 -2.40 -16.87 -6.60
N GLU A 57 -1.18 -17.09 -6.10
CA GLU A 57 -0.79 -16.66 -4.76
C GLU A 57 -0.84 -15.13 -4.64
N ALA A 58 -0.30 -14.41 -5.62
CA ALA A 58 -0.32 -12.95 -5.66
C ALA A 58 -1.77 -12.40 -5.71
N ILE A 59 -2.64 -12.99 -6.53
CA ILE A 59 -4.05 -12.60 -6.64
C ILE A 59 -4.80 -12.85 -5.32
N LYS A 60 -4.56 -13.99 -4.68
CA LYS A 60 -5.19 -14.31 -3.39
C LYS A 60 -4.82 -13.27 -2.33
N ARG A 61 -3.52 -12.97 -2.17
CA ARG A 61 -3.04 -11.96 -1.22
C ARG A 61 -3.61 -10.58 -1.49
N LYS A 62 -3.69 -10.18 -2.78
CA LYS A 62 -4.35 -8.93 -3.18
C LYS A 62 -5.82 -8.90 -2.77
N THR A 63 -6.54 -9.99 -2.98
CA THR A 63 -7.98 -10.07 -2.66
C THR A 63 -8.20 -9.96 -1.15
N ASP A 64 -7.34 -10.59 -0.34
CA ASP A 64 -7.45 -10.51 1.12
C ASP A 64 -7.07 -9.12 1.68
N PHE A 65 -6.39 -8.28 0.90
CA PHE A 65 -5.94 -6.93 1.29
C PHE A 65 -6.99 -5.83 1.05
N VAL A 66 -8.01 -6.08 0.23
CA VAL A 66 -9.04 -5.09 -0.19
C VAL A 66 -10.39 -5.40 0.44
#